data_AF-A0A7S2B5G4-F1
#
_entry.id   AF-A0A7S2B5G4-F1
#
_cell.length_a   1.000
_cell.length_b   1.000
_cell.length_c   1.000
_cell.angle_alpha   90.00
_cell.angle_beta   90.00
_cell.angle_gamma   90.00
#
_symmetry.space_group_name_H-M   'P 1'
#
loop_
_entity.id
_entity.type
_entity.pdbx_description
1 polymer ?
#
loop_
_entity_poly.entity_id
_entity_poly.type
_entity_poly.pdbx_seq_one_letter_code
_entity_poly.pdbx_strand_id
1 'polypeptide(L)'
;FPFISLLTSHFSPSFDMGNLLARLARRRNHRTISRSAYARIGLLGNPSDGYNGKTLSILIKNYHATVTLKPLRSPTITFHPHVSHDRLQYDSLADAATKCDAEGYYGGVRLLKAATHAFFDFW
;
A
#
# COMPACT_ATOMS: atom_id res chain seq x y z
N PHE A 1 20.20 8.66 26.85
CA PHE A 1 21.47 9.36 27.12
C PHE A 1 22.46 9.01 26.02
N PRO A 2 23.28 9.95 25.53
CA PRO A 2 22.93 11.20 24.84
C PRO A 2 23.47 11.14 23.38
N PHE A 3 23.42 12.14 22.47
CA PHE A 3 23.30 13.60 22.54
C PHE A 3 22.80 14.12 21.15
N ILE A 4 22.09 15.25 21.10
CA ILE A 4 22.27 16.33 20.09
C ILE A 4 21.49 17.57 20.57
N SER A 5 22.07 18.75 20.33
CA SER A 5 21.71 20.06 20.87
C SER A 5 22.35 21.13 19.97
N LEU A 6 21.86 22.36 19.78
CA LEU A 6 20.73 23.12 20.35
C LEU A 6 20.38 24.23 19.32
N LEU A 7 19.19 24.84 19.35
CA LEU A 7 19.06 26.31 19.25
C LEU A 7 17.65 26.81 19.67
N THR A 8 17.62 28.01 20.25
CA THR A 8 16.47 28.62 20.94
C THR A 8 15.66 29.54 19.99
N SER A 9 14.40 29.85 20.29
CA SER A 9 14.05 31.09 21.01
C SER A 9 12.55 31.17 21.38
N HIS A 10 12.25 32.05 22.35
CA HIS A 10 10.93 32.36 22.93
C HIS A 10 10.20 31.24 23.71
N PHE A 11 10.39 31.30 25.03
CA PHE A 11 9.61 30.59 26.03
C PHE A 11 8.39 31.43 26.45
N SER A 12 7.17 30.88 26.35
CA SER A 12 5.95 31.47 26.89
C SER A 12 5.44 30.60 28.05
N PRO A 13 5.11 31.16 29.23
CA PRO A 13 4.94 30.39 30.46
C PRO A 13 3.55 29.74 30.56
N SER A 14 3.36 28.62 29.86
CA SER A 14 2.39 27.56 30.19
C SER A 14 2.52 26.42 29.18
N PHE A 15 3.58 25.62 29.32
CA PHE A 15 3.73 24.41 28.52
C PHE A 15 2.80 23.31 29.03
N ASP A 16 1.51 23.44 28.68
CA ASP A 16 0.48 22.47 28.97
C ASP A 16 0.77 21.14 28.24
N MET A 17 1.44 20.23 28.94
CA MET A 17 1.69 18.87 28.48
C MET A 17 0.40 18.08 28.22
N GLY A 18 -0.71 18.44 28.87
CA GLY A 18 -2.04 17.92 28.56
C GLY A 18 -2.47 18.31 27.15
N ASN A 19 -2.36 19.58 26.77
CA ASN A 19 -2.60 20.00 25.39
C ASN A 19 -1.55 19.47 24.40
N LEU A 20 -0.27 19.30 24.77
CA LEU A 20 0.71 18.72 23.87
C LEU A 20 0.40 17.24 23.58
N LEU A 21 0.17 16.42 24.61
CA LEU A 21 -0.23 15.02 24.44
C LEU A 21 -1.58 14.91 23.74
N ALA A 22 -2.55 15.78 24.08
CA ALA A 22 -3.82 15.83 23.36
C ALA A 22 -3.67 16.32 21.91
N ARG A 23 -2.67 17.14 21.56
CA ARG A 23 -2.36 17.56 20.17
C ARG A 23 -1.60 16.47 19.41
N LEU A 24 -0.73 15.71 20.06
CA LEU A 24 -0.04 14.56 19.49
C LEU A 24 -1.02 13.38 19.26
N ALA A 25 -1.92 13.13 20.22
CA ALA A 25 -3.03 12.20 20.07
C ALA A 25 -4.00 12.65 18.97
N ARG A 26 -4.39 13.94 18.94
CA ARG A 26 -5.20 14.53 17.85
C ARG A 26 -4.47 14.57 16.49
N ARG A 27 -3.14 14.40 16.44
CA ARG A 27 -2.38 14.26 15.18
C ARG A 27 -2.34 12.84 14.61
N ARG A 28 -2.80 11.81 15.34
CA ARG A 28 -3.12 10.51 14.72
C ARG A 28 -4.43 10.64 13.93
N ASN A 29 -4.34 11.20 12.73
CA ASN A 29 -5.37 11.05 11.70
C ASN A 29 -5.47 9.55 11.35
N HIS A 30 -6.26 8.80 12.11
CA HIS A 30 -6.66 7.42 11.84
C HIS A 30 -7.64 7.36 10.64
N ARG A 31 -7.34 8.10 9.57
CA ARG A 31 -8.14 8.14 8.36
C ARG A 31 -7.80 6.93 7.52
N THR A 32 -8.83 6.16 7.18
CA THR A 32 -8.77 5.19 6.10
C THR A 32 -8.33 5.90 4.81
N ILE A 33 -7.26 5.42 4.18
CA ILE A 33 -6.77 5.96 2.90
C ILE A 33 -7.09 4.93 1.81
N SER A 34 -7.78 5.36 0.76
CA SER A 34 -8.01 4.55 -0.44
C SER A 34 -7.31 5.17 -1.64
N ARG A 35 -6.64 4.35 -2.44
CA ARG A 35 -5.96 4.75 -3.68
C ARG A 35 -6.14 3.69 -4.76
N SER A 36 -6.25 4.15 -5.99
CA SER A 36 -6.47 3.30 -7.18
C SER A 36 -5.31 3.42 -8.15
N ALA A 37 -4.88 2.28 -8.71
CA ALA A 37 -3.91 2.18 -9.78
C ALA A 37 -4.61 1.68 -11.05
N TYR A 38 -4.62 2.49 -12.10
CA TYR A 38 -5.25 2.18 -13.38
C TYR A 38 -4.40 1.24 -14.23
N ALA A 39 -5.07 0.37 -14.99
CA ALA A 39 -4.44 -0.51 -15.96
C ALA A 39 -3.72 0.29 -17.06
N ARG A 40 -2.70 -0.32 -17.65
CA ARG A 40 -1.86 0.27 -18.69
C ARG A 40 -1.83 -0.63 -19.92
N ILE A 41 -1.90 -0.01 -21.10
CA ILE A 41 -1.54 -0.65 -22.37
C ILE A 41 -0.20 -0.07 -22.79
N GLY A 42 0.79 -0.92 -23.07
CA GLY A 42 2.00 -0.52 -23.78
C GLY A 42 1.69 -0.35 -25.26
N LEU A 43 1.81 0.87 -25.78
CA LEU A 43 1.57 1.17 -27.19
C LEU A 43 2.84 0.94 -28.02
N LEU A 44 3.99 1.38 -27.51
CA LEU A 44 5.32 1.17 -28.12
C LEU A 44 6.40 1.04 -27.04
N GLY A 45 7.48 0.33 -27.38
CA GLY A 45 8.69 0.24 -26.56
C GLY A 45 8.87 -1.07 -25.78
N ASN A 46 7.91 -1.99 -25.79
CA ASN A 46 8.09 -3.37 -25.31
C ASN A 46 8.70 -4.22 -26.45
N PRO A 47 9.79 -4.99 -26.26
CA PRO A 47 10.50 -5.30 -25.01
C PRO A 47 11.70 -4.41 -24.69
N SER A 48 11.94 -3.32 -25.45
CA SER A 48 13.08 -2.43 -25.22
C SER A 48 13.07 -1.75 -23.85
N ASP A 49 11.92 -1.70 -23.17
CA ASP A 49 11.73 -1.20 -21.82
C ASP A 49 12.49 -1.99 -20.76
N GLY A 50 12.65 -3.31 -20.97
CA GLY A 50 13.56 -4.16 -20.19
C GLY A 50 15.06 -3.86 -20.40
N TYR A 51 15.40 -3.02 -21.39
CA TYR A 51 16.77 -2.65 -21.78
C TYR A 51 16.98 -1.12 -21.76
N ASN A 52 16.32 -0.43 -20.84
CA ASN A 52 16.38 1.03 -20.66
C ASN A 52 15.88 1.86 -21.88
N GLY A 53 15.17 1.23 -22.82
CA GLY A 53 14.50 1.90 -23.93
C GLY A 53 13.34 2.78 -23.49
N LYS A 54 12.97 3.75 -24.34
CA LYS A 54 11.81 4.63 -24.10
C LYS A 54 10.51 3.87 -24.35
N THR A 55 9.51 4.09 -23.50
CA THR A 55 8.16 3.54 -23.64
C THR A 55 7.11 4.60 -23.94
N LEU A 56 6.05 4.18 -24.61
CA LEU A 56 4.81 4.93 -24.73
C LEU A 56 3.66 4.03 -24.27
N SER A 57 2.95 4.44 -23.22
CA SER A 57 1.89 3.67 -22.59
C SER A 57 0.69 4.55 -22.26
N ILE A 58 -0.52 3.99 -22.37
CA ILE A 58 -1.80 4.68 -22.13
C ILE A 58 -2.50 4.04 -20.92
N LEU A 59 -3.14 4.87 -20.08
CA LEU A 59 -3.95 4.42 -18.94
C LEU A 59 -5.39 4.14 -19.38
N ILE A 60 -5.95 2.98 -19.01
CA ILE A 60 -7.38 2.68 -19.18
C ILE A 60 -8.11 2.94 -17.86
N LYS A 61 -9.12 3.83 -17.86
CA LYS A 61 -9.78 4.27 -16.61
C LYS A 61 -10.78 3.26 -16.04
N ASN A 62 -11.41 2.45 -16.89
CA ASN A 62 -12.42 1.46 -16.49
C ASN A 62 -11.82 0.20 -15.84
N TYR A 63 -10.52 -0.07 -16.03
CA TYR A 63 -9.81 -1.17 -15.37
C TYR A 63 -8.81 -0.62 -14.36
N HIS A 64 -8.98 -0.94 -13.08
CA HIS A 64 -8.08 -0.48 -12.02
C HIS A 64 -8.13 -1.39 -10.79
N ALA A 65 -7.04 -1.40 -10.02
CA ALA A 65 -7.01 -2.01 -8.69
C ALA A 65 -7.10 -0.91 -7.63
N THR A 66 -7.93 -1.10 -6.60
CA THR A 66 -8.07 -0.15 -5.48
C THR A 66 -7.62 -0.80 -4.17
N VAL A 67 -6.68 -0.15 -3.47
CA VAL A 67 -6.19 -0.59 -2.16
C VAL A 67 -6.66 0.40 -1.10
N THR A 68 -7.24 -0.14 -0.02
CA THR A 68 -7.70 0.65 1.13
C THR A 68 -6.90 0.29 2.39
N LEU A 69 -6.09 1.22 2.87
CA LEU A 69 -5.34 1.11 4.11
C LEU A 69 -6.19 1.62 5.28
N LYS A 70 -6.44 0.74 6.26
CA LYS A 70 -7.15 1.06 7.51
C LYS A 70 -6.17 0.99 8.68
N PRO A 71 -5.96 2.07 9.44
CA PRO A 71 -5.01 2.07 10.55
C PRO A 71 -5.56 1.32 11.76
N LEU A 72 -4.89 0.24 12.16
CA LEU A 72 -5.24 -0.56 13.33
C LEU A 72 -4.77 0.09 14.64
N ARG A 73 -5.28 -0.42 15.77
CA ARG A 73 -4.82 -0.04 17.13
C ARG A 73 -3.58 -0.81 17.57
N SER A 74 -3.40 -2.03 17.06
CA SER A 74 -2.25 -2.91 17.26
C SER A 74 -1.13 -2.62 16.22
N PRO A 75 0.13 -3.01 16.49
CA PRO A 75 1.24 -2.93 15.53
C PRO A 75 1.21 -4.04 14.46
N THR A 76 0.11 -4.79 14.34
CA THR A 76 -0.04 -5.92 13.42
C THR A 76 -0.42 -5.45 12.02
N ILE A 77 0.03 -6.17 10.98
CA ILE A 77 -0.40 -5.98 9.59
C ILE A 77 -1.27 -7.16 9.16
N THR A 78 -2.42 -6.88 8.57
CA THR A 78 -3.33 -7.90 8.02
C THR A 78 -3.67 -7.55 6.58
N PHE A 79 -3.46 -8.49 5.65
CA PHE A 79 -3.92 -8.35 4.27
C PHE A 79 -5.30 -9.00 4.14
N HIS A 80 -6.25 -8.25 3.56
CA HIS A 80 -7.57 -8.77 3.22
C HIS A 80 -7.59 -9.08 1.71
N PRO A 81 -7.67 -10.36 1.29
CA PRO A 81 -7.73 -10.74 -0.12
C PRO A 81 -9.00 -10.20 -0.79
N HIS A 82 -8.93 -9.90 -2.10
CA HIS A 82 -10.13 -9.65 -2.87
C HIS A 82 -10.97 -10.94 -3.02
N VAL A 83 -12.24 -10.91 -2.59
CA VAL A 83 -13.11 -12.10 -2.52
C VAL A 83 -13.17 -12.91 -3.82
N SER A 84 -13.12 -12.25 -4.98
CA SER A 84 -13.22 -12.90 -6.29
C SER A 84 -11.88 -13.10 -7.02
N HIS A 85 -10.83 -12.36 -6.66
CA HIS A 85 -9.55 -12.30 -7.44
C HIS A 85 -8.31 -12.69 -6.61
N ASP A 86 -8.50 -12.92 -5.31
CA ASP A 86 -7.55 -13.54 -4.38
C ASP A 86 -8.28 -14.66 -3.62
N ARG A 87 -9.16 -15.42 -4.29
CA ARG A 87 -9.95 -16.49 -3.67
C ARG A 87 -9.01 -17.55 -3.08
N LEU A 88 -9.15 -17.85 -1.79
CA LEU A 88 -8.32 -18.84 -1.08
C LEU A 88 -9.10 -20.10 -0.65
N GLN A 89 -10.40 -20.14 -0.91
CA GLN A 89 -11.31 -21.24 -0.55
C GLN A 89 -12.16 -21.58 -1.77
N TYR A 90 -12.19 -22.84 -2.15
CA TYR A 90 -12.82 -23.34 -3.38
C TYR A 90 -13.82 -24.43 -3.06
N ASP A 91 -14.84 -24.58 -3.90
CA ASP A 91 -15.92 -25.54 -3.66
C ASP A 91 -15.50 -26.97 -4.05
N SER A 92 -14.49 -27.10 -4.92
CA SER A 92 -13.84 -28.36 -5.27
C SER A 92 -12.44 -28.12 -5.86
N LEU A 93 -11.68 -29.20 -6.06
CA LEU A 93 -10.40 -29.14 -6.79
C LEU A 93 -10.59 -28.72 -8.26
N ALA A 94 -11.72 -29.06 -8.90
CA ALA A 94 -12.01 -28.67 -10.27
C ALA A 94 -12.32 -27.17 -10.40
N ASP A 95 -13.01 -26.59 -9.41
CA ASP A 95 -13.23 -25.14 -9.28
C ASP A 95 -11.89 -24.40 -9.10
N ALA A 96 -11.02 -24.91 -8.22
CA ALA A 96 -9.67 -24.37 -8.03
C ALA A 96 -8.82 -24.44 -9.31
N ALA A 97 -8.85 -25.56 -10.04
CA ALA A 97 -8.12 -25.72 -11.30
C ALA A 97 -8.63 -24.75 -12.37
N THR A 98 -9.95 -24.71 -12.60
CA THR A 98 -10.59 -23.79 -13.56
C THR A 98 -10.26 -22.33 -13.26
N LYS A 99 -10.20 -21.95 -11.97
CA LYS A 99 -9.77 -20.60 -11.56
C LYS A 99 -8.30 -20.33 -11.89
N CYS A 100 -7.41 -21.30 -11.62
CA CYS A 100 -6.00 -21.18 -11.95
C CYS A 100 -5.75 -21.07 -13.46
N ASP A 101 -6.53 -21.78 -14.28
CA ASP A 101 -6.41 -21.70 -15.75
C ASP A 101 -6.86 -20.33 -16.28
N ALA A 102 -7.86 -19.70 -15.65
CA ALA A 102 -8.40 -18.41 -16.06
C ALA A 102 -7.60 -17.19 -15.56
N GLU A 103 -7.07 -17.22 -14.33
CA GLU A 103 -6.42 -16.06 -13.69
C GLU A 103 -4.95 -16.32 -13.28
N GLY A 104 -4.45 -17.54 -13.48
CA GLY A 104 -3.15 -17.99 -12.97
C GLY A 104 -3.14 -18.24 -11.45
N TYR A 105 -1.98 -18.63 -10.94
CA TYR A 105 -1.78 -18.97 -9.52
C TYR A 105 -1.58 -17.75 -8.59
N TYR A 106 -1.75 -16.53 -9.09
CA TYR A 106 -1.20 -15.32 -8.49
C TYR A 106 -2.21 -14.17 -8.39
N GLY A 107 -2.65 -13.85 -7.17
CA GLY A 107 -3.49 -12.69 -6.87
C GLY A 107 -2.72 -11.43 -6.39
N GLY A 108 -3.47 -10.37 -6.09
CA GLY A 108 -2.99 -9.10 -5.55
C GLY A 108 -2.30 -9.20 -4.18
N VAL A 109 -2.59 -10.21 -3.36
CA VAL A 109 -1.93 -10.41 -2.04
C VAL A 109 -0.41 -10.54 -2.18
N ARG A 110 0.11 -11.10 -3.28
CA ARG A 110 1.57 -11.17 -3.52
C ARG A 110 2.18 -9.78 -3.69
N LEU A 111 1.46 -8.87 -4.34
CA LEU A 111 1.88 -7.50 -4.60
C LEU A 111 1.84 -6.68 -3.31
N LEU A 112 0.83 -6.90 -2.45
CA LEU A 112 0.78 -6.30 -1.12
C LEU A 112 1.98 -6.73 -0.25
N LYS A 113 2.31 -8.02 -0.22
CA LYS A 113 3.50 -8.54 0.48
C LYS A 113 4.79 -7.90 -0.04
N ALA A 114 4.99 -7.87 -1.36
CA ALA A 114 6.17 -7.26 -1.97
C ALA A 114 6.26 -5.75 -1.70
N ALA A 115 5.14 -5.02 -1.75
CA ALA A 115 5.09 -3.59 -1.43
C ALA A 115 5.41 -3.32 0.05
N THR A 116 4.96 -4.17 0.98
CA THR A 116 5.32 -4.06 2.40
C THR A 116 6.80 -4.37 2.65
N HIS A 117 7.38 -5.36 1.96
CA HIS A 117 8.82 -5.65 2.05
C HIS A 117 9.65 -4.48 1.52
N ALA A 118 9.37 -4.03 0.29
CA ALA A 118 10.08 -2.88 -0.29
C ALA A 118 9.92 -1.61 0.57
N PHE A 119 8.72 -1.36 1.13
CA PHE A 119 8.52 -0.24 2.05
C PHE A 119 9.39 -0.36 3.31
N PHE A 120 9.58 -1.57 3.85
CA PHE A 120 10.48 -1.82 4.98
C PHE A 120 11.96 -1.65 4.61
N ASP A 121 12.37 -2.05 3.40
CA ASP A 121 13.76 -1.87 2.93
C ASP A 121 14.12 -0.40 2.66
N PHE A 122 13.12 0.44 2.36
CA PHE A 122 13.30 1.86 2.02
C PHE A 122 13.18 2.85 3.20
N TRP A 123 12.80 2.41 4.41
CA TRP A 123 12.46 3.29 5.56
C TRP A 123 13.21 2.99 6.85
#